data_AF-A0AAN8EJP5-F1
#
_entry.id   AF-A0AAN8EJP5-F1
#
_cell.length_a   1.000
_cell.length_b   1.000
_cell.length_c   1.000
_cell.angle_alpha   90.00
_cell.angle_beta   90.00
_cell.angle_gamma   90.00
#
_symmetry.space_group_name_H-M   'P 1'
#
loop_
_entity.id
_entity.type
_entity.pdbx_description
1 polymer ?
#
loop_
_entity_poly.entity_id
_entity_poly.type
_entity_poly.pdbx_seq_one_letter_code
_entity_poly.pdbx_strand_id
1 'polypeptide(L)'
;MMFIRNIVPLLVLSLILLTGQVFASPQNDEQENMSSNSLNVFKQPLKFFSNKPVTGFYRDGYCRTGAQDMGNHAVAGIVTEDFLNYSASQGNDLRVVGLKEGCKWCLCTSRWLEAFVAYKDGRVGQNAVPKVNLDATEDSALRKVDLDTFKQFAAKSESQANSEL
;
A
#
# COMPACT_ATOMS: atom_id res chain seq x y z
N MET A 1 22.47 -71.22 0.44
CA MET A 1 21.72 -71.85 1.54
C MET A 1 20.51 -70.95 1.81
N MET A 2 19.28 -71.50 1.69
CA MET A 2 17.96 -70.97 2.10
C MET A 2 17.51 -69.58 1.55
N PHE A 3 16.49 -69.42 0.71
CA PHE A 3 15.03 -69.66 0.85
C PHE A 3 14.30 -68.84 1.95
N ILE A 4 13.25 -68.15 1.49
CA ILE A 4 11.94 -67.86 2.12
C ILE A 4 11.63 -66.37 2.46
N ARG A 5 10.64 -65.88 1.71
CA ARG A 5 9.70 -64.75 1.96
C ARG A 5 9.04 -64.89 3.34
N ASN A 6 8.65 -63.80 4.00
CA ASN A 6 7.39 -63.67 4.77
C ASN A 6 7.42 -62.38 5.61
N ILE A 7 6.49 -61.44 5.46
CA ILE A 7 5.12 -61.34 6.01
C ILE A 7 5.11 -60.11 6.93
N VAL A 8 4.23 -59.16 6.60
CA VAL A 8 3.80 -58.06 7.47
C VAL A 8 2.86 -58.63 8.54
N PRO A 9 2.97 -58.23 9.81
CA PRO A 9 1.81 -58.23 10.69
C PRO A 9 1.36 -56.81 11.00
N LEU A 10 0.07 -56.62 10.74
CA LEU A 10 -0.81 -55.55 11.18
C LEU A 10 -0.87 -55.45 12.72
N LEU A 11 -1.25 -54.25 13.18
CA LEU A 11 -1.95 -53.93 14.43
C LEU A 11 -1.12 -53.83 15.73
N VAL A 12 -0.93 -52.58 16.17
CA VAL A 12 -1.15 -52.23 17.58
C VAL A 12 -2.09 -51.03 17.62
N LEU A 13 -3.31 -51.31 18.06
CA LEU A 13 -4.36 -50.36 18.37
C LEU A 13 -3.97 -49.67 19.70
N SER A 14 -3.56 -48.41 19.66
CA SER A 14 -3.30 -47.63 20.88
C SER A 14 -4.38 -46.57 21.09
N LEU A 15 -5.17 -46.87 22.11
CA LEU A 15 -6.13 -46.09 22.87
C LEU A 15 -5.82 -44.58 22.92
N ILE A 16 -6.66 -43.77 22.28
CA ILE A 16 -6.67 -42.30 22.42
C ILE A 16 -7.30 -41.97 23.77
N LEU A 17 -6.45 -41.66 24.77
CA LEU A 17 -6.88 -40.99 26.00
C LEU A 17 -6.66 -39.49 25.87
N LEU A 18 -7.70 -38.76 26.25
CA LEU A 18 -7.85 -37.31 26.34
C LEU A 18 -6.54 -36.52 26.48
N THR A 19 -6.05 -35.99 25.38
CA THR A 19 -5.48 -34.63 25.38
C THR A 19 -6.15 -33.88 24.24
N GLY A 20 -6.95 -32.89 24.60
CA GLY A 20 -7.55 -31.99 23.62
C GLY A 20 -6.43 -31.21 22.94
N GLN A 21 -6.03 -31.65 21.76
CA GLN A 21 -5.28 -30.83 20.83
C GLN A 21 -6.14 -30.67 19.58
N VAL A 22 -6.83 -29.54 19.55
CA VAL A 22 -7.29 -28.92 18.31
C VAL A 22 -6.05 -28.77 17.44
N PHE A 23 -5.97 -29.52 16.34
CA PHE A 23 -4.98 -29.25 15.30
C PHE A 23 -5.37 -27.91 14.67
N ALA A 24 -4.80 -26.82 15.18
CA ALA A 24 -4.85 -25.53 14.54
C ALA A 24 -4.15 -25.65 13.19
N SER A 25 -4.91 -25.39 12.13
CA SER A 25 -4.38 -25.16 10.78
C SER A 25 -3.27 -24.10 10.83
N PRO A 26 -2.16 -24.24 10.09
CA PRO A 26 -1.27 -23.12 9.91
C PRO A 26 -1.95 -22.12 8.96
N GLN A 27 -2.59 -21.12 9.53
CA GLN A 27 -2.74 -19.82 8.89
C GLN A 27 -1.97 -18.83 9.75
N ASN A 28 -0.93 -18.21 9.18
CA ASN A 28 -0.65 -16.78 9.33
C ASN A 28 0.59 -16.40 8.49
N ASP A 29 0.32 -15.53 7.52
CA ASP A 29 1.12 -14.38 7.13
C ASP A 29 2.52 -14.58 6.56
N GLU A 30 2.61 -15.26 5.43
CA GLU A 30 3.60 -14.91 4.40
C GLU A 30 2.87 -14.59 3.10
N GLN A 31 2.24 -13.42 3.05
CA GLN A 31 2.05 -12.70 1.78
C GLN A 31 3.20 -11.70 1.61
N GLU A 32 4.43 -12.17 1.86
CA GLU A 32 5.64 -11.55 1.35
C GLU A 32 6.03 -12.25 0.06
N ASN A 33 6.39 -11.46 -0.95
CA ASN A 33 6.97 -11.88 -2.22
C ASN A 33 6.02 -12.33 -3.34
N MET A 34 5.14 -11.42 -3.76
CA MET A 34 5.11 -11.10 -5.19
C MET A 34 5.71 -9.70 -5.33
N SER A 35 7.04 -9.62 -5.23
CA SER A 35 7.79 -8.39 -5.48
C SER A 35 7.51 -7.90 -6.90
N SER A 36 6.57 -6.97 -7.03
CA SER A 36 6.67 -6.02 -8.12
C SER A 36 8.07 -5.39 -7.97
N ASN A 37 8.95 -5.53 -8.96
CA ASN A 37 10.28 -4.90 -9.01
C ASN A 37 10.24 -3.35 -9.02
N SER A 38 9.13 -2.77 -8.55
CA SER A 38 8.90 -1.35 -8.46
C SER A 38 9.71 -0.79 -7.29
N LEU A 39 10.37 0.33 -7.55
CA LEU A 39 11.17 1.03 -6.56
C LEU A 39 10.39 2.25 -6.06
N ASN A 40 10.63 2.64 -4.82
CA ASN A 40 10.16 3.91 -4.29
C ASN A 40 11.05 5.08 -4.72
N VAL A 41 10.69 6.30 -4.35
CA VAL A 41 11.45 7.52 -4.67
C VAL A 41 12.88 7.55 -4.11
N PHE A 42 13.23 6.64 -3.19
CA PHE A 42 14.59 6.45 -2.67
C PHE A 42 15.36 5.32 -3.38
N LYS A 43 14.80 4.76 -4.46
CA LYS A 43 15.34 3.59 -5.18
C LYS A 43 15.45 2.33 -4.32
N GLN A 44 14.58 2.21 -3.31
CA GLN A 44 14.43 1.01 -2.48
C GLN A 44 13.16 0.25 -2.88
N PRO A 45 12.96 -1.02 -2.45
CA PRO A 45 11.71 -1.72 -2.73
C PRO A 45 10.48 -0.93 -2.30
N LEU A 46 9.47 -0.86 -3.18
CA LEU A 46 8.23 -0.14 -2.93
C LEU A 46 7.46 -0.79 -1.77
N LYS A 47 7.13 -0.01 -0.73
CA LYS A 47 6.36 -0.53 0.41
C LYS A 47 4.86 -0.61 0.10
N PHE A 48 4.19 -1.54 0.74
CA PHE A 48 2.73 -1.61 0.79
C PHE A 48 2.16 -0.30 1.36
N PHE A 49 1.11 0.24 0.74
CA PHE A 49 0.53 1.50 1.19
C PHE A 49 -0.75 1.32 2.00
N SER A 50 -1.78 0.70 1.41
CA SER A 50 -3.10 0.58 2.04
C SER A 50 -4.00 -0.44 1.35
N ASN A 51 -4.80 -1.16 2.13
CA ASN A 51 -5.96 -1.93 1.66
C ASN A 51 -7.30 -1.43 2.22
N LYS A 52 -7.29 -0.31 2.95
CA LYS A 52 -8.49 0.27 3.58
C LYS A 52 -8.52 1.79 3.36
N PRO A 53 -9.09 2.26 2.23
CA PRO A 53 -9.65 1.48 1.12
C PRO A 53 -8.58 0.79 0.26
N VAL A 54 -8.98 -0.23 -0.52
CA VAL A 54 -8.07 -0.87 -1.50
C VAL A 54 -7.68 0.17 -2.55
N THR A 55 -6.38 0.44 -2.66
CA THR A 55 -5.83 1.47 -3.54
C THR A 55 -4.86 0.89 -4.57
N GLY A 56 -4.18 1.76 -5.33
CA GLY A 56 -3.29 1.40 -6.42
C GLY A 56 -4.06 1.21 -7.73
N PHE A 57 -3.43 1.52 -8.86
CA PHE A 57 -4.02 1.30 -10.19
C PHE A 57 -4.47 -0.16 -10.38
N TYR A 58 -3.64 -1.10 -9.92
CA TYR A 58 -3.90 -2.55 -9.96
C TYR A 58 -4.76 -3.08 -8.82
N ARG A 59 -5.23 -2.21 -7.90
CA ARG A 59 -6.07 -2.58 -6.75
C ARG A 59 -5.46 -3.65 -5.82
N ASP A 60 -4.15 -3.57 -5.61
CA ASP A 60 -3.36 -4.46 -4.76
C ASP A 60 -2.75 -3.76 -3.53
N GLY A 61 -3.06 -2.47 -3.35
CA GLY A 61 -2.58 -1.67 -2.21
C GLY A 61 -1.18 -1.10 -2.34
N TYR A 62 -0.52 -1.27 -3.50
CA TYR A 62 0.74 -0.62 -3.83
C TYR A 62 0.51 0.52 -4.83
N CYS A 63 1.25 1.61 -4.70
CA CYS A 63 1.25 2.68 -5.71
C CYS A 63 2.21 2.40 -6.86
N ARG A 64 2.26 1.14 -7.31
CA ARG A 64 3.06 0.75 -8.48
C ARG A 64 2.32 1.10 -9.76
N THR A 65 3.09 1.47 -10.78
CA THR A 65 2.55 1.83 -12.10
C THR A 65 2.99 0.83 -13.17
N GLY A 66 2.52 1.04 -14.39
CA GLY A 66 2.94 0.29 -15.57
C GLY A 66 2.39 0.94 -16.84
N ALA A 67 2.67 0.35 -18.00
CA ALA A 67 2.37 0.98 -19.30
C ALA A 67 0.88 1.33 -19.53
N GLN A 68 -0.05 0.65 -18.85
CA GLN A 68 -1.49 0.90 -18.94
C GLN A 68 -1.95 2.06 -18.06
N ASP A 69 -1.17 2.45 -17.06
CA ASP A 69 -1.50 3.54 -16.14
C ASP A 69 -1.00 4.88 -16.69
N MET A 70 -1.73 5.42 -17.66
CA MET A 70 -1.43 6.75 -18.24
C MET A 70 -1.50 7.88 -17.20
N GLY A 71 -2.26 7.69 -16.11
CA GLY A 71 -2.41 8.65 -15.03
C GLY A 71 -1.18 8.73 -14.12
N ASN A 72 -0.34 7.70 -14.12
CA ASN A 72 0.80 7.53 -13.22
C ASN A 72 0.34 7.69 -11.75
N HIS A 73 -0.46 6.73 -11.26
CA HIS A 73 -0.94 6.65 -9.89
C HIS A 73 0.17 6.22 -8.90
N ALA A 74 1.34 6.87 -8.99
CA ALA A 74 2.52 6.55 -8.20
C ALA A 74 2.56 7.23 -6.83
N VAL A 75 1.77 8.29 -6.59
CA VAL A 75 1.86 9.10 -5.37
C VAL A 75 1.02 8.50 -4.26
N ALA A 76 1.66 7.97 -3.22
CA ALA A 76 1.00 7.46 -2.02
C ALA A 76 0.54 8.61 -1.12
N GLY A 77 -0.64 9.17 -1.43
CA GLY A 77 -1.21 10.35 -0.77
C GLY A 77 -2.17 10.02 0.37
N ILE A 78 -2.14 10.82 1.43
CA ILE A 78 -3.18 10.87 2.47
C ILE A 78 -4.04 12.10 2.18
N VAL A 79 -5.26 11.86 1.72
CA VAL A 79 -6.15 12.93 1.25
C VAL A 79 -6.75 13.71 2.42
N THR A 80 -6.92 15.01 2.23
CA THR A 80 -7.58 15.93 3.18
C THR A 80 -8.92 16.36 2.61
N GLU A 81 -9.79 16.93 3.45
CA GLU A 81 -11.05 17.50 2.96
C GLU A 81 -10.80 18.64 1.96
N ASP A 82 -9.81 19.50 2.22
CA ASP A 82 -9.41 20.60 1.32
C ASP A 82 -8.94 20.09 -0.05
N PHE A 83 -8.15 19.00 -0.08
CA PHE A 83 -7.74 18.38 -1.34
C PHE A 83 -8.94 17.78 -2.07
N LEU A 84 -9.85 17.11 -1.38
CA LEU A 84 -11.03 16.52 -2.00
C LEU A 84 -11.95 17.61 -2.59
N ASN A 85 -12.08 18.76 -1.92
CA ASN A 85 -12.80 19.92 -2.44
C ASN A 85 -12.11 20.51 -3.67
N TYR A 86 -10.79 20.73 -3.59
CA TYR A 86 -10.01 21.24 -4.71
C TYR A 86 -10.08 20.31 -5.92
N SER A 87 -9.80 19.02 -5.73
CA SER A 87 -9.82 17.99 -6.78
C SER A 87 -11.18 17.91 -7.46
N ALA A 88 -12.28 17.96 -6.70
CA ALA A 88 -13.64 18.01 -7.26
C ALA A 88 -13.85 19.26 -8.13
N SER A 89 -13.40 20.44 -7.67
CA SER A 89 -13.46 21.68 -8.47
C SER A 89 -12.65 21.61 -9.78
N GLN A 90 -11.63 20.75 -9.85
CA GLN A 90 -10.83 20.48 -11.05
C GLN A 90 -11.37 19.31 -11.90
N GLY A 91 -12.63 18.90 -11.66
CA GLY A 91 -13.30 17.84 -12.40
C GLY A 91 -12.86 16.43 -12.02
N ASN A 92 -12.24 16.24 -10.86
CA ASN A 92 -11.82 14.94 -10.33
C ASN A 92 -12.41 14.72 -8.94
N ASP A 93 -13.72 14.49 -8.87
CA ASP A 93 -14.38 14.18 -7.60
C ASP A 93 -14.06 12.74 -7.15
N LEU A 94 -13.20 12.61 -6.14
CA LEU A 94 -12.78 11.32 -5.60
C LEU A 94 -13.75 10.75 -4.56
N ARG A 95 -14.77 11.51 -4.14
CA ARG A 95 -15.79 10.98 -3.22
C ARG A 95 -16.69 9.95 -3.89
N VAL A 96 -16.80 9.99 -5.22
CA VAL A 96 -17.55 9.00 -6.01
C VAL A 96 -16.96 7.58 -5.90
N VAL A 97 -15.67 7.47 -5.57
CA VAL A 97 -15.00 6.19 -5.27
C VAL A 97 -14.86 5.94 -3.77
N GLY A 98 -15.59 6.70 -2.94
CA GLY A 98 -15.70 6.51 -1.51
C GLY A 98 -14.58 7.13 -0.66
N LEU A 99 -13.78 8.05 -1.21
CA LEU A 99 -12.75 8.72 -0.41
C LEU A 99 -13.36 9.76 0.53
N LYS A 100 -12.78 9.84 1.72
CA LYS A 100 -13.01 10.87 2.73
C LYS A 100 -11.66 11.34 3.27
N GLU A 101 -11.66 12.41 4.05
CA GLU A 101 -10.47 12.88 4.76
C GLU A 101 -9.77 11.73 5.52
N GLY A 102 -8.44 11.72 5.43
CA GLY A 102 -7.56 10.72 6.03
C GLY A 102 -7.40 9.44 5.21
N CYS A 103 -8.16 9.24 4.13
CA CYS A 103 -7.97 8.06 3.28
C CYS A 103 -6.58 8.04 2.63
N LYS A 104 -5.93 6.87 2.70
CA LYS A 104 -4.71 6.56 1.95
C LYS A 104 -5.09 6.16 0.53
N TRP A 105 -4.61 6.90 -0.47
CA TRP A 105 -4.92 6.66 -1.87
C TRP A 105 -3.72 6.93 -2.80
N CYS A 106 -3.50 6.05 -3.77
CA CYS A 106 -2.54 6.26 -4.84
C CYS A 106 -3.10 7.27 -5.85
N LEU A 107 -2.58 8.49 -5.80
CA LEU A 107 -3.00 9.61 -6.63
C LEU A 107 -2.22 9.64 -7.94
N CYS A 108 -2.89 10.06 -9.02
CA CYS A 108 -2.20 10.47 -10.25
C CYS A 108 -1.17 11.54 -9.90
N THR A 109 0.07 11.35 -10.37
CA THR A 109 1.18 12.30 -10.09
C THR A 109 0.84 13.70 -10.59
N SER A 110 0.15 13.83 -11.73
CA SER A 110 -0.29 15.14 -12.24
C SER A 110 -1.36 15.81 -11.37
N ARG A 111 -2.25 15.05 -10.74
CA ARG A 111 -3.30 15.62 -9.86
C ARG A 111 -2.72 16.09 -8.53
N TRP A 112 -1.73 15.36 -8.01
CA TRP A 112 -0.98 15.84 -6.85
C TRP A 112 -0.20 17.12 -7.18
N LEU A 113 0.49 17.15 -8.33
CA LEU A 113 1.23 18.33 -8.80
C LEU A 113 0.31 19.54 -9.03
N GLU A 114 -0.88 19.33 -9.61
CA GLU A 114 -1.89 20.38 -9.81
C GLU A 114 -2.27 21.08 -8.48
N ALA A 115 -2.45 20.30 -7.40
CA ALA A 115 -2.71 20.85 -6.07
C ALA A 115 -1.50 21.58 -5.48
N PHE A 116 -0.30 21.02 -5.65
CA PHE A 116 0.94 21.68 -5.21
C PHE A 116 1.16 23.03 -5.90
N VAL A 117 0.99 23.11 -7.23
CA VAL A 117 1.10 24.37 -7.98
C VAL A 117 0.06 25.37 -7.50
N ALA A 118 -1.19 24.94 -7.27
CA ALA A 118 -2.23 25.82 -6.73
C ALA A 118 -1.89 26.38 -5.35
N TYR A 119 -1.26 25.58 -4.49
CA TYR A 119 -0.75 26.06 -3.21
C TYR A 119 0.38 27.07 -3.39
N LYS A 120 1.35 26.80 -4.28
CA LYS A 120 2.46 27.72 -4.57
C LYS A 120 1.99 29.06 -5.13
N ASP A 121 0.91 29.05 -5.92
CA ASP A 121 0.28 30.25 -6.47
C ASP A 121 -0.61 30.99 -5.45
N GLY A 122 -0.81 30.44 -4.25
CA GLY A 122 -1.71 31.02 -3.23
C GLY A 122 -3.20 30.84 -3.51
N ARG A 123 -3.57 29.97 -4.46
CA ARG A 123 -4.98 29.68 -4.83
C ARG A 123 -5.68 28.76 -3.84
N VAL A 124 -4.93 27.93 -3.13
CA VAL A 124 -5.42 27.04 -2.08
C VAL A 124 -4.47 27.03 -0.88
N GLY A 125 -5.00 26.64 0.28
CA GLY A 125 -4.19 26.45 1.48
C GLY A 125 -3.27 25.23 1.38
N GLN A 126 -2.25 25.15 2.25
CA GLN A 126 -1.29 24.04 2.28
C GLN A 126 -1.97 22.67 2.46
N ASN A 127 -3.08 22.63 3.21
CA ASN A 127 -3.85 21.42 3.46
C ASN A 127 -4.49 20.84 2.19
N ALA A 128 -4.64 21.62 1.12
CA ALA A 128 -5.10 21.11 -0.17
C ALA A 128 -4.04 20.28 -0.90
N VAL A 129 -2.78 20.24 -0.42
CA VAL A 129 -1.73 19.37 -0.94
C VAL A 129 -1.65 18.12 -0.05
N PRO A 130 -2.02 16.92 -0.55
CA PRO A 130 -2.00 15.70 0.24
C PRO A 130 -0.61 15.40 0.81
N LYS A 131 -0.56 14.93 2.06
CA LYS A 131 0.68 14.38 2.63
C LYS A 131 1.07 13.11 1.91
N VAL A 132 2.37 12.86 1.78
CA VAL A 132 2.92 11.79 0.94
C VAL A 132 3.70 10.79 1.79
N ASN A 133 3.39 9.51 1.66
CA ASN A 133 4.25 8.44 2.18
C ASN A 133 5.34 8.16 1.14
N LEU A 134 6.58 8.58 1.44
CA LEU A 134 7.70 8.48 0.49
C LEU A 134 8.13 7.03 0.24
N ASP A 135 8.08 6.16 1.25
CA ASP A 135 8.48 4.76 1.10
C ASP A 135 7.52 3.96 0.20
N ALA A 136 6.27 4.41 0.11
CA ALA A 136 5.21 3.81 -0.69
C ALA A 136 4.92 4.59 -1.99
N THR A 137 5.61 5.69 -2.25
CA THR A 137 5.51 6.45 -3.50
C THR A 137 6.50 5.89 -4.50
N GLU A 138 6.02 5.47 -5.66
CA GLU A 138 6.85 4.82 -6.68
C GLU A 138 7.73 5.83 -7.42
N ASP A 139 8.91 5.38 -7.82
CA ASP A 139 10.00 6.21 -8.34
C ASP A 139 9.64 6.99 -9.60
N SER A 140 8.62 6.54 -10.33
CA SER A 140 8.19 7.14 -11.57
C SER A 140 7.38 8.42 -11.37
N ALA A 141 6.95 8.70 -10.13
CA ALA A 141 6.46 10.02 -9.71
C ALA A 141 7.53 11.11 -9.93
N LEU A 142 8.82 10.75 -9.80
CA LEU A 142 9.95 11.68 -9.95
C LEU A 142 10.13 12.21 -11.38
N ARG A 143 9.43 11.65 -12.37
CA ARG A 143 9.41 12.20 -13.73
C ARG A 143 8.70 13.54 -13.83
N LYS A 144 7.84 13.88 -12.86
CA LYS A 144 7.03 15.11 -12.87
C LYS A 144 7.28 16.02 -11.67
N VAL A 145 7.69 15.48 -10.53
CA VAL A 145 7.87 16.22 -9.27
C VAL A 145 9.18 15.79 -8.63
N ASP A 146 10.03 16.74 -8.23
CA ASP A 146 11.29 16.42 -7.61
C ASP A 146 11.13 15.87 -6.17
N LEU A 147 12.15 15.14 -5.70
CA LEU A 147 12.13 14.50 -4.39
C LEU A 147 12.03 15.51 -3.24
N ASP A 148 12.64 16.69 -3.36
CA ASP A 148 12.65 17.68 -2.29
C ASP A 148 11.29 18.37 -2.14
N THR A 149 10.56 18.53 -3.24
CA THR A 149 9.14 18.90 -3.24
C THR A 149 8.30 17.85 -2.50
N PHE A 150 8.49 16.56 -2.79
CA PHE A 150 7.77 15.52 -2.06
C PHE A 150 8.12 15.50 -0.56
N LYS A 151 9.38 15.70 -0.18
CA LYS A 151 9.81 15.76 1.23
C LYS A 151 9.13 16.86 2.03
N GLN A 152 8.83 18.02 1.42
CA GLN A 152 8.10 19.11 2.09
C GLN A 152 6.69 18.68 2.57
N PHE A 153 6.12 17.67 1.92
CA PHE A 153 4.80 17.14 2.21
C PHE A 153 4.85 15.72 2.77
N ALA A 154 6.00 15.25 3.23
CA ALA A 154 6.12 13.92 3.80
C ALA A 154 5.13 13.72 4.97
N ALA A 155 4.45 12.59 4.97
CA ALA A 155 3.67 12.13 6.12
C ALA A 155 4.62 11.75 7.26
N LYS A 156 4.22 12.03 8.50
CA LYS A 156 4.96 11.49 9.67
C LYS A 156 4.90 9.97 9.63
N SER A 157 6.01 9.31 9.94
CA SER A 157 6.06 7.85 10.06
C SER A 157 5.10 7.39 11.17
N GLU A 158 4.40 6.27 10.97
CA GLU A 158 3.46 5.74 11.98
C GLU A 158 4.17 5.43 13.32
N SER A 159 5.48 5.13 13.28
CA SER A 159 6.32 4.95 14.46
C SER A 159 6.48 6.20 15.35
N GLN A 160 6.23 7.40 14.81
CA GLN A 160 6.31 8.65 15.56
C GLN A 160 4.94 9.14 16.06
N ALA A 161 3.84 8.58 15.57
CA ALA A 161 2.50 8.92 16.02
C ALA A 161 2.12 8.21 17.34
N ASN A 162 2.75 7.06 17.62
CA ASN A 162 2.50 6.26 18.83
C ASN A 162 3.36 6.65 20.04
N SER A 163 4.21 7.68 19.93
CA SER A 163 5.04 8.18 21.03
C SER A 163 4.53 9.49 21.66
N GLU A 164 3.37 9.99 21.22
CA GLU A 164 2.73 11.22 21.73
C GLU A 164 1.38 10.94 22.44
N LEU A 165 1.12 9.68 22.81
CA LEU A 165 -0.02 9.25 23.63
C LEU A 165 0.44 8.72 24.99
#